data_AF-A0A350RES7-F1
#
_entry.id   AF-A0A350RES7-F1
#
_cell.length_a   1.000
_cell.length_b   1.000
_cell.length_c   1.000
_cell.angle_alpha   90.00
_cell.angle_beta   90.00
_cell.angle_gamma   90.00
#
_symmetry.space_group_name_H-M   'P 1'
#
loop_
_entity.id
_entity.type
_entity.pdbx_description
1 polymer ?
#
loop_
_entity_poly.entity_id
_entity_poly.type
_entity_poly.pdbx_seq_one_letter_code
_entity_poly.pdbx_strand_id
1 'polypeptide(L)'
;MAKLVDEQVLDFLAALDNAHREGFLAYAENTYSIYEIWLYACVLGYQGGFPHLEKWVRKTYPKLNRREIMLAEIVKLEGDIDFLRQQVQADLIKADAAATRIAHLSKELRGHVMDVDKLTKSLDRRGLVLSGADKVMRDLRMIFKSSEEVMPALELAFESIWTDLCEEK
;
A
#
# COMPACT_ATOMS: atom_id res chain seq x y z
N MET A 1 19.37 -25.15 -7.42
CA MET A 1 17.95 -25.51 -7.56
C MET A 1 17.12 -24.35 -7.07
N ALA A 2 16.27 -23.77 -7.91
CA ALA A 2 15.37 -22.70 -7.48
C ALA A 2 14.33 -23.30 -6.52
N LYS A 3 14.49 -23.04 -5.22
CA LYS A 3 13.49 -23.39 -4.21
C LYS A 3 12.13 -22.84 -4.64
N LEU A 4 11.06 -23.60 -4.43
CA LEU A 4 9.70 -23.13 -4.71
C LEU A 4 9.49 -21.81 -3.95
N VAL A 5 8.77 -20.86 -4.57
CA VAL A 5 8.63 -19.49 -4.04
C VAL A 5 8.17 -19.45 -2.57
N ASP A 6 7.39 -20.44 -2.15
CA ASP A 6 6.86 -20.55 -0.79
C ASP A 6 7.92 -21.09 0.21
N GLU A 7 8.90 -21.88 -0.24
CA GLU A 7 9.90 -22.52 0.63
C GLU A 7 10.81 -21.51 1.35
N GLN A 8 11.18 -20.38 0.71
CA GLN A 8 12.02 -19.38 1.38
C GLN A 8 11.31 -18.69 2.54
N VAL A 9 10.01 -18.44 2.40
CA VAL A 9 9.20 -17.82 3.46
C VAL A 9 8.96 -18.84 4.58
N LEU A 10 8.73 -20.10 4.24
CA LEU A 10 8.58 -21.18 5.22
C LEU A 10 9.88 -21.43 6.00
N ASP A 11 11.03 -21.44 5.33
CA ASP A 11 12.34 -21.56 5.97
C ASP A 11 12.58 -20.40 6.95
N PHE A 12 12.22 -19.18 6.56
CA PHE A 12 12.26 -18.01 7.44
C PHE A 12 11.34 -18.18 8.67
N LEU A 13 10.09 -18.57 8.47
CA LEU A 13 9.14 -18.78 9.57
C LEU A 13 9.57 -19.91 10.51
N ALA A 14 10.26 -20.92 10.00
CA ALA A 14 10.79 -22.03 10.79
C ALA A 14 12.05 -21.64 11.58
N ALA A 15 12.81 -20.64 11.14
CA ALA A 15 14.00 -20.14 11.83
C ALA A 15 13.67 -19.18 13.00
N LEU A 16 12.46 -18.63 13.04
CA LEU A 16 12.01 -17.77 14.13
C LEU A 16 11.64 -18.56 15.39
N ASP A 17 11.80 -17.95 16.55
CA ASP A 17 11.20 -18.46 17.77
C ASP A 17 9.66 -18.32 17.73
N ASN A 18 8.97 -18.99 18.66
CA ASN A 18 7.50 -19.02 18.60
C ASN A 18 6.86 -17.63 18.78
N ALA A 19 7.47 -16.77 19.60
CA ALA A 19 6.96 -15.43 19.87
C ALA A 19 7.04 -14.51 18.65
N HIS A 20 8.20 -14.44 17.98
CA HIS A 20 8.37 -13.64 16.77
C HIS A 20 7.58 -14.22 15.60
N ARG A 21 7.45 -15.55 15.51
CA ARG A 21 6.63 -16.19 14.48
C ARG A 21 5.15 -15.83 14.62
N GLU A 22 4.57 -16.01 15.81
CA GLU A 22 3.16 -15.65 16.05
C GLU A 22 2.92 -14.15 15.84
N GLY A 23 3.82 -13.30 16.33
CA GLY A 23 3.76 -11.85 16.10
C GLY A 23 3.81 -11.47 14.63
N PHE A 24 4.68 -12.10 13.85
CA PHE A 24 4.78 -11.88 12.40
C PHE A 24 3.51 -12.29 11.66
N LEU A 25 2.96 -13.47 11.95
CA LEU A 25 1.75 -13.97 11.30
C LEU A 25 0.55 -13.07 11.62
N ALA A 26 0.37 -12.68 12.88
CA ALA A 26 -0.69 -11.76 13.29
C ALA A 26 -0.54 -10.38 12.62
N TYR A 27 0.68 -9.86 12.50
CA TYR A 27 0.94 -8.61 11.79
C TYR A 27 0.64 -8.74 10.29
N ALA A 28 1.09 -9.82 9.66
CA ALA A 28 0.89 -10.07 8.24
C ALA A 28 -0.60 -10.24 7.89
N GLU A 29 -1.42 -10.78 8.79
CA GLU A 29 -2.87 -10.90 8.63
C GLU A 29 -3.57 -9.55 8.66
N ASN A 30 -3.22 -8.69 9.63
CA ASN A 30 -3.95 -7.45 9.91
C ASN A 30 -3.48 -6.23 9.09
N THR A 31 -2.25 -6.25 8.59
CA THR A 31 -1.64 -5.12 7.86
C THR A 31 -1.95 -5.18 6.37
N TYR A 32 -2.46 -4.11 5.75
CA TYR A 32 -2.77 -4.14 4.31
C TYR A 32 -1.58 -3.82 3.39
N SER A 33 -0.58 -3.08 3.90
CA SER A 33 0.61 -2.73 3.14
C SER A 33 1.56 -3.93 3.05
N ILE A 34 1.77 -4.44 1.84
CA ILE A 34 2.73 -5.55 1.64
C ILE A 34 4.17 -5.13 1.95
N TYR A 35 4.49 -3.86 1.76
CA TYR A 35 5.80 -3.31 2.03
C TYR A 35 6.08 -3.22 3.53
N GLU A 36 5.09 -2.86 4.35
CA GLU A 36 5.23 -2.89 5.81
C GLU A 36 5.49 -4.31 6.31
N ILE A 37 4.78 -5.30 5.75
CA ILE A 37 4.99 -6.71 6.06
C ILE A 37 6.39 -7.16 5.65
N TRP A 38 6.87 -6.71 4.49
CA TRP A 38 8.23 -7.00 4.02
C TRP A 38 9.30 -6.36 4.90
N LEU A 39 9.14 -5.08 5.28
CA LEU A 39 10.05 -4.41 6.19
C LEU A 39 10.10 -5.12 7.54
N TYR A 40 8.95 -5.54 8.08
CA TYR A 40 8.91 -6.30 9.33
C TYR A 40 9.60 -7.66 9.19
N ALA A 41 9.37 -8.38 8.09
CA ALA A 41 10.09 -9.62 7.79
C ALA A 41 11.60 -9.40 7.75
N CYS A 42 12.08 -8.34 7.09
CA CYS A 42 13.49 -7.98 7.02
C CYS A 42 14.09 -7.67 8.40
N VAL A 43 13.36 -6.99 9.29
CA VAL A 43 13.78 -6.75 10.69
C VAL A 43 13.94 -8.08 11.46
N LEU A 44 13.09 -9.06 11.18
CA LEU A 44 13.16 -10.40 11.75
C LEU A 44 14.20 -11.31 11.06
N GLY A 45 14.96 -10.78 10.09
CA GLY A 45 16.06 -11.49 9.44
C GLY A 45 15.69 -12.23 8.15
N TYR A 46 14.54 -11.93 7.53
CA TYR A 46 14.19 -12.45 6.21
C TYR A 46 15.22 -12.02 5.14
N GLN A 47 15.84 -13.00 4.49
CA GLN A 47 16.84 -12.80 3.43
C GLN A 47 16.29 -13.04 2.02
N GLY A 48 15.02 -13.40 1.90
CA GLY A 48 14.39 -13.68 0.62
C GLY A 48 14.00 -12.42 -0.14
N GLY A 49 13.72 -12.57 -1.43
CA GLY A 49 13.23 -11.46 -2.26
C GLY A 49 11.83 -10.98 -1.86
N PHE A 50 11.57 -9.68 -2.06
CA PHE A 50 10.23 -9.09 -1.93
C PHE A 50 9.16 -9.85 -2.72
N PRO A 51 9.37 -10.26 -3.99
CA PRO A 51 8.34 -10.96 -4.76
C PRO A 51 7.90 -12.30 -4.15
N HIS A 52 8.80 -12.96 -3.41
CA HIS A 52 8.49 -14.23 -2.75
C HIS A 52 7.57 -14.01 -1.55
N LEU A 53 7.87 -13.01 -0.72
CA LEU A 53 7.01 -12.65 0.40
C LEU A 53 5.66 -12.10 -0.07
N GLU A 54 5.66 -11.24 -1.11
CA GLU A 54 4.42 -10.73 -1.70
C GLU A 54 3.50 -11.87 -2.15
N LYS A 55 4.04 -12.82 -2.91
CA LYS A 55 3.26 -13.96 -3.40
C LYS A 55 2.71 -14.80 -2.24
N TRP A 56 3.53 -15.07 -1.23
CA TRP A 56 3.11 -15.82 -0.05
C TRP A 56 2.02 -15.08 0.73
N VAL A 57 2.18 -13.79 1.04
CA VAL A 57 1.17 -13.01 1.77
C VAL A 57 -0.15 -12.96 1.00
N ARG A 58 -0.13 -12.73 -0.32
CA ARG A 58 -1.34 -12.69 -1.15
C ARG A 58 -2.07 -14.03 -1.20
N LYS A 59 -1.34 -15.14 -1.12
CA LYS A 59 -1.89 -16.51 -1.11
C LYS A 59 -2.43 -16.90 0.27
N THR A 60 -1.70 -16.58 1.34
CA THR A 60 -2.01 -16.97 2.72
C THR A 60 -3.08 -16.08 3.34
N TYR A 61 -3.01 -14.77 3.07
CA TYR A 61 -3.93 -13.76 3.59
C TYR A 61 -4.57 -13.03 2.41
N PRO A 62 -5.68 -13.57 1.85
CA PRO A 62 -6.41 -12.88 0.79
C PRO A 62 -7.04 -11.61 1.35
N LYS A 63 -6.40 -10.46 1.09
CA LYS A 63 -6.84 -9.16 1.61
C LYS A 63 -7.86 -8.53 0.68
N LEU A 64 -8.80 -7.84 1.30
CA LEU A 64 -9.80 -7.08 0.59
C LEU A 64 -9.15 -5.95 -0.21
N ASN A 65 -9.40 -5.91 -1.52
CA ASN A 65 -8.97 -4.81 -2.36
C ASN A 65 -9.94 -3.62 -2.20
N ARG A 66 -9.69 -2.78 -1.20
CA ARG A 66 -10.54 -1.62 -0.87
C ARG A 66 -10.74 -0.68 -2.07
N ARG A 67 -9.71 -0.53 -2.91
CA ARG A 67 -9.79 0.28 -4.14
C ARG A 67 -10.75 -0.34 -5.15
N GLU A 68 -10.66 -1.65 -5.38
CA GLU A 68 -11.54 -2.36 -6.31
C GLU A 68 -13.00 -2.35 -5.85
N ILE A 69 -13.24 -2.45 -4.54
CA ILE A 69 -14.57 -2.31 -3.97
C ILE A 69 -15.12 -0.91 -4.21
N MET A 70 -14.36 0.13 -3.89
CA MET A 70 -14.82 1.50 -4.14
C MET A 70 -15.04 1.79 -5.63
N LEU A 71 -14.21 1.23 -6.52
CA LEU A 71 -14.44 1.32 -7.96
C LEU A 71 -15.75 0.63 -8.38
N ALA A 72 -16.06 -0.53 -7.81
CA ALA A 72 -17.32 -1.22 -8.05
C ALA A 72 -18.52 -0.44 -7.50
N GLU A 73 -18.37 0.23 -6.35
CA GLU A 73 -19.41 1.12 -5.79
C GLU A 73 -19.64 2.35 -6.65
N ILE A 74 -18.59 2.97 -7.20
CA ILE A 74 -18.70 4.08 -8.16
C ILE A 74 -19.57 3.68 -9.36
N VAL A 75 -19.29 2.53 -9.98
CA VAL A 75 -20.06 2.03 -11.14
C VAL A 75 -21.53 1.78 -10.76
N LYS A 76 -21.78 1.24 -9.57
CA LYS A 76 -23.16 1.03 -9.09
C LYS A 76 -23.89 2.35 -8.87
N LEU A 77 -23.24 3.33 -8.23
CA LEU A 77 -23.82 4.65 -7.99
C LEU A 77 -24.12 5.40 -9.30
N GLU A 78 -23.23 5.30 -10.30
CA GLU A 78 -23.50 5.83 -11.65
C GLU A 78 -24.74 5.17 -12.26
N GLY A 79 -24.82 3.84 -12.19
CA GLY A 79 -25.99 3.07 -12.64
C GLY A 79 -27.29 3.47 -11.94
N ASP A 80 -27.25 3.66 -10.63
CA ASP A 80 -28.41 4.08 -9.83
C ASP A 80 -28.88 5.49 -10.20
N ILE A 81 -27.94 6.42 -10.43
CA ILE A 81 -28.25 7.78 -10.89
C ILE A 81 -28.90 7.75 -12.28
N ASP A 82 -28.36 6.97 -13.21
CA ASP A 82 -28.88 6.89 -14.56
C ASP A 82 -30.24 6.18 -14.60
N PHE A 83 -30.43 5.15 -13.78
CA PHE A 83 -31.72 4.48 -13.62
C PHE A 83 -32.79 5.44 -13.07
N LEU A 84 -32.45 6.29 -12.10
CA LEU A 84 -33.37 7.32 -11.61
C LEU A 84 -33.70 8.37 -12.67
N ARG A 85 -32.73 8.80 -13.48
CA ARG A 85 -32.97 9.72 -14.61
C ARG A 85 -33.89 9.12 -15.66
N GLN A 86 -33.72 7.83 -15.98
CA GLN A 86 -34.59 7.12 -16.90
C GLN A 86 -36.03 7.03 -16.38
N GLN A 87 -36.23 6.76 -15.08
CA GLN A 87 -37.56 6.74 -14.47
C GLN A 87 -38.25 8.11 -14.52
N VAL A 88 -37.49 9.20 -14.37
CA VAL A 88 -38.03 10.56 -14.55
C VAL A 88 -38.43 10.81 -16.00
N GLN A 89 -37.58 10.42 -16.96
CA GLN A 89 -37.87 10.57 -18.39
C GLN A 89 -39.07 9.73 -18.86
N ALA A 90 -39.32 8.59 -18.21
CA ALA A 90 -40.48 7.74 -18.46
C ALA A 90 -41.75 8.18 -17.72
N ASP A 91 -41.74 9.36 -17.07
CA ASP A 91 -42.84 9.91 -16.26
C ASP A 91 -43.29 8.98 -15.11
N LEU A 92 -42.45 8.03 -14.68
CA LEU A 92 -42.73 7.12 -13.57
C LEU A 92 -42.52 7.80 -12.21
N ILE A 93 -41.62 8.78 -12.16
CA ILE A 93 -41.30 9.56 -10.97
C ILE A 93 -41.28 11.04 -11.35
N LYS A 94 -41.85 11.89 -10.50
CA LYS A 94 -41.79 13.34 -10.71
C LYS A 94 -40.36 13.87 -10.55
N ALA A 95 -39.98 14.82 -11.41
CA ALA A 95 -38.64 15.40 -11.43
C ALA A 95 -38.24 16.06 -10.10
N ASP A 96 -39.17 16.71 -9.41
CA ASP A 96 -38.95 17.33 -8.09
C ASP A 96 -38.59 16.29 -7.02
N ALA A 97 -39.30 15.16 -6.99
CA ALA A 97 -39.06 14.05 -6.08
C ALA A 97 -37.74 13.34 -6.34
N ALA A 98 -37.32 13.25 -7.61
CA ALA A 98 -36.06 12.63 -8.00
C ALA A 98 -34.84 13.55 -7.78
N ALA A 99 -35.01 14.88 -7.92
CA ALA A 99 -33.91 15.84 -7.85
C ALA A 99 -33.09 15.74 -6.55
N THR A 100 -33.76 15.62 -5.40
CA THR A 100 -33.08 15.48 -4.10
C THR A 100 -32.27 14.19 -4.02
N ARG A 101 -32.79 13.07 -4.54
CA ARG A 101 -32.10 11.77 -4.52
C ARG A 101 -30.90 11.75 -5.46
N ILE A 102 -31.07 12.28 -6.68
CA ILE A 102 -29.98 12.42 -7.65
C ILE A 102 -28.87 13.31 -7.08
N ALA A 103 -29.22 14.42 -6.42
CA ALA A 103 -28.23 15.29 -5.79
C ALA A 103 -27.45 14.59 -4.67
N HIS A 104 -28.13 13.77 -3.85
CA HIS A 104 -27.49 12.97 -2.80
C HIS A 104 -26.50 11.95 -3.38
N LEU A 105 -26.96 11.10 -4.30
CA LEU A 105 -26.13 10.08 -4.95
C LEU A 105 -24.95 10.70 -5.70
N SER A 106 -25.15 11.84 -6.37
CA SER A 106 -24.08 12.57 -7.06
C SER A 106 -23.04 13.16 -6.09
N LYS A 107 -23.41 13.41 -4.83
CA LYS A 107 -22.46 13.82 -3.79
C LYS A 107 -21.65 12.62 -3.30
N GLU A 108 -22.29 11.49 -3.05
CA GLU A 108 -21.64 10.23 -2.65
C GLU A 108 -20.67 9.73 -3.72
N LEU A 109 -21.09 9.72 -4.99
CA LEU A 109 -20.27 9.36 -6.13
C LEU A 109 -18.97 10.17 -6.17
N ARG A 110 -19.06 11.51 -6.05
CA ARG A 110 -17.88 12.39 -5.99
C ARG A 110 -17.00 12.08 -4.77
N GLY A 111 -17.60 11.76 -3.62
CA GLY A 111 -16.88 11.33 -2.43
C GLY A 111 -16.05 10.07 -2.67
N HIS A 112 -16.66 9.03 -3.24
CA HIS A 112 -15.96 7.78 -3.56
C HIS A 112 -14.86 7.97 -4.61
N VAL A 113 -15.09 8.79 -5.64
CA VAL A 113 -14.04 9.15 -6.61
C VAL A 113 -12.84 9.80 -5.91
N MET A 114 -13.08 10.77 -5.03
CA MET A 114 -12.00 11.40 -4.25
C MET A 114 -11.28 10.42 -3.32
N ASP A 115 -11.99 9.48 -2.72
CA ASP A 115 -11.39 8.50 -1.82
C ASP A 115 -10.58 7.43 -2.58
N VAL A 116 -11.00 7.05 -3.79
CA VAL A 116 -10.19 6.20 -4.70
C VAL A 116 -8.91 6.92 -5.13
N ASP A 117 -8.99 8.21 -5.43
CA ASP A 117 -7.80 9.02 -5.74
C ASP A 117 -6.84 9.08 -4.55
N LYS A 118 -7.36 9.26 -3.33
CA LYS A 118 -6.54 9.21 -2.10
C LYS A 118 -5.91 7.84 -1.90
N LEU A 119 -6.67 6.74 -2.05
CA LEU A 119 -6.12 5.38 -1.92
C LEU A 119 -5.03 5.09 -2.97
N THR A 120 -5.18 5.66 -4.16
CA THR A 120 -4.20 5.51 -5.24
C THR A 120 -2.94 6.32 -4.95
N LYS A 121 -3.08 7.52 -4.36
CA LYS A 121 -1.94 8.36 -3.93
C LYS A 121 -1.29 7.88 -2.63
N SER A 122 -2.04 7.24 -1.74
CA SER A 122 -1.55 6.72 -0.45
C SER A 122 -0.84 5.36 -0.58
N LEU A 123 -0.81 4.76 -1.78
CA LEU A 123 0.24 3.81 -2.17
C LEU A 123 1.53 4.62 -2.40
N ASP A 124 1.98 5.28 -1.35
CA ASP A 124 3.01 6.30 -1.40
C ASP A 124 4.39 5.63 -1.49
N ARG A 125 4.72 5.28 -2.73
CA ARG A 125 6.04 4.82 -3.18
C ARG A 125 7.16 5.70 -2.62
N ARG A 126 6.91 7.00 -2.47
CA ARG A 126 7.90 7.94 -1.95
C ARG A 126 8.16 7.71 -0.47
N GLY A 127 7.13 7.59 0.38
CA GLY A 127 7.31 7.26 1.79
C GLY A 127 8.10 5.96 2.04
N LEU A 128 7.87 4.95 1.19
CA LEU A 128 8.62 3.68 1.22
C LEU A 128 10.07 3.83 0.74
N VAL A 129 10.30 4.58 -0.35
CA VAL A 129 11.65 4.85 -0.87
C VAL A 129 12.46 5.66 0.13
N LEU A 130 11.86 6.69 0.74
CA LEU A 130 12.50 7.51 1.78
C LEU A 130 12.84 6.66 3.02
N SER A 131 11.92 5.80 3.48
CA SER A 131 12.18 4.89 4.61
C SER A 131 13.31 3.89 4.31
N GLY A 132 13.41 3.40 3.07
CA GLY A 132 14.49 2.54 2.63
C GLY A 132 15.84 3.26 2.56
N ALA A 133 15.83 4.48 2.01
CA ALA A 133 17.01 5.34 1.95
C ALA A 133 17.55 5.66 3.36
N ASP A 134 16.68 6.00 4.31
CA ASP A 134 17.04 6.24 5.72
C ASP A 134 17.67 5.01 6.39
N LYS A 135 17.18 3.81 6.06
CA LYS A 135 17.78 2.57 6.57
C LYS A 135 19.19 2.38 6.01
N VAL A 136 19.37 2.52 4.69
CA VAL A 136 20.68 2.40 4.04
C VAL A 136 21.68 3.40 4.62
N MET A 137 21.25 4.64 4.84
CA MET A 137 22.14 5.66 5.39
C MET A 137 22.56 5.36 6.84
N ARG A 138 21.66 4.83 7.67
CA ARG A 138 22.00 4.37 9.02
C ARG A 138 23.01 3.21 9.01
N ASP A 139 22.83 2.25 8.11
CA ASP A 139 23.74 1.11 7.96
C ASP A 139 25.12 1.59 7.47
N LEU A 140 25.17 2.53 6.51
CA LEU A 140 26.41 3.16 6.04
C LEU A 140 27.13 3.91 7.16
N ARG A 141 26.42 4.71 7.96
CA ARG A 141 26.99 5.38 9.14
C ARG A 141 27.62 4.40 10.12
N MET A 142 27.02 3.23 10.30
CA MET A 142 27.56 2.20 11.18
C MET A 142 28.85 1.56 10.64
N ILE A 143 28.89 1.27 9.33
CA ILE A 143 30.03 0.67 8.64
C ILE A 143 31.22 1.63 8.61
N PHE A 144 30.97 2.89 8.26
CA PHE A 144 32.00 3.91 8.06
C PHE A 144 32.21 4.83 9.27
N LYS A 145 31.68 4.47 10.45
CA LYS A 145 31.74 5.30 11.67
C LYS A 145 33.13 5.80 12.07
N SER A 146 34.18 5.08 11.67
CA SER A 146 35.57 5.38 12.02
C SER A 146 36.35 6.04 10.87
N SER A 147 35.67 6.34 9.75
CA SER A 147 36.28 6.97 8.58
C SER A 147 35.89 8.44 8.51
N GLU A 148 36.79 9.33 8.92
CA GLU A 148 36.58 10.78 8.92
C GLU A 148 36.56 11.38 7.50
N GLU A 149 37.18 10.70 6.52
CA GLU A 149 37.22 11.17 5.13
C GLU A 149 35.95 10.80 4.33
N VAL A 150 35.37 9.64 4.60
CA VAL A 150 34.28 9.06 3.78
C VAL A 150 32.90 9.52 4.24
N MET A 151 32.69 9.65 5.55
CA MET A 151 31.35 9.99 6.08
C MET A 151 30.81 11.35 5.64
N PRO A 152 31.59 12.45 5.67
CA PRO A 152 31.07 13.76 5.24
C PRO A 152 30.62 13.76 3.78
N ALA A 153 31.36 13.07 2.90
CA ALA A 153 31.01 12.95 1.49
C ALA A 153 29.72 12.13 1.27
N LEU A 154 29.53 11.05 2.04
CA LEU A 154 28.32 10.24 1.99
C LEU A 154 27.09 11.00 2.50
N GLU A 155 27.23 11.81 3.56
CA GLU A 155 26.14 12.63 4.09
C GLU A 155 25.68 13.68 3.09
N LEU A 156 26.60 14.39 2.46
CA LEU A 156 26.29 15.37 1.42
C LEU A 156 25.61 14.74 0.19
N ALA A 157 26.10 13.58 -0.25
CA ALA A 157 25.48 12.85 -1.35
C ALA A 157 24.06 12.37 -1.00
N PHE A 158 23.87 11.89 0.24
CA PHE A 158 22.57 11.46 0.74
C PHE A 158 21.58 12.62 0.81
N GLU A 159 21.97 13.76 1.36
CA GLU A 159 21.11 14.96 1.45
C GLU A 159 20.71 15.50 0.08
N SER A 160 21.62 15.46 -0.91
CA SER A 160 21.32 15.85 -2.29
C SER A 160 20.26 14.94 -2.91
N ILE A 161 20.46 13.62 -2.85
CA ILE A 161 19.51 12.64 -3.40
C ILE A 161 18.18 12.70 -2.65
N TRP A 162 18.21 12.92 -1.33
CA TRP A 162 17.02 13.07 -0.50
C TRP A 162 16.17 14.27 -0.93
N THR A 163 16.82 15.39 -1.23
CA THR A 163 16.17 16.60 -1.75
C THR A 163 15.53 16.32 -3.11
N ASP A 164 16.25 15.67 -4.03
CA ASP A 164 15.73 15.31 -5.36
C ASP A 164 14.50 14.39 -5.25
N LEU A 165 14.55 13.36 -4.40
CA LEU A 165 13.42 12.47 -4.11
C LEU A 165 12.24 13.20 -3.45
N CYS A 166 12.52 14.29 -2.73
CA CYS A 166 11.49 15.12 -2.13
C CYS A 166 10.83 16.10 -3.13
N GLU A 167 11.52 16.41 -4.23
CA GLU A 167 11.04 17.35 -5.25
C GLU A 167 10.39 16.65 -6.45
N GLU A 168 10.68 15.35 -6.68
CA GLU A 168 9.94 14.53 -7.65
C GLU A 168 8.43 14.52 -7.34
N LYS A 169 7.63 14.97 -8.33
CA LYS A 169 6.16 15.05 -8.30
C LYS A 169 5.51 13.78 -8.81
#